data_AF-A0AAJ2JTY0-F1
#
_entry.id   AF-A0AAJ2JTY0-F1
#
_cell.length_a   1.000
_cell.length_b   1.000
_cell.length_c   1.000
_cell.angle_alpha   90.00
_cell.angle_beta   90.00
_cell.angle_gamma   90.00
#
_symmetry.space_group_name_H-M   'P 1'
#
loop_
_entity.id
_entity.type
_entity.pdbx_description
1 polymer ?
#
loop_
_entity_poly.entity_id
_entity_poly.type
_entity_poly.pdbx_seq_one_letter_code
_entity_poly.pdbx_strand_id
1 'polypeptide(L)'
;MNKGNNYSKNGRTNQSGGRPDAQRDPIKLPEGYLKEGYFDSEGLPRRELYVEMAEEVAKKLGLVGDTSSRLRKYYNEIRTIWEVVNADKSVSEKAFHSNRHRLYKLRATASYDSNREDARSSRILYDFVDRNVQIAEKSLKHYKVFMDHFMCIMGYFKENGGKSKW
;
A
#
# COMPACT_ATOMS: atom_id res chain seq x y z
N MET A 1 -49.64 61.44 5.94
CA MET A 1 -50.11 60.41 4.98
C MET A 1 -49.01 59.40 4.78
N ASN A 2 -49.24 58.18 5.25
CA ASN A 2 -48.27 57.09 5.40
C ASN A 2 -48.38 56.19 4.16
N LYS A 3 -47.29 55.94 3.42
CA LYS A 3 -47.25 54.93 2.35
C LYS A 3 -46.38 53.78 2.81
N GLY A 4 -47.03 52.65 3.09
CA GLY A 4 -46.42 51.43 3.61
C GLY A 4 -45.63 50.67 2.55
N ASN A 5 -44.49 50.14 2.99
CA ASN A 5 -43.75 49.09 2.29
C ASN A 5 -44.23 47.72 2.79
N ASN A 6 -44.83 46.94 1.91
CA ASN A 6 -44.93 45.47 1.96
C ASN A 6 -44.19 44.97 0.72
N TYR A 7 -43.16 44.13 0.83
CA TYR A 7 -43.14 42.67 0.62
C TYR A 7 -41.64 42.32 0.46
N SER A 8 -41.05 41.17 0.79
CA SER A 8 -41.48 39.91 1.39
C SER A 8 -40.19 39.20 1.86
N LYS A 9 -40.23 38.56 3.03
CA LYS A 9 -39.17 37.67 3.55
C LYS A 9 -39.21 36.34 2.77
N ASN A 10 -38.17 36.04 2.01
CA ASN A 10 -37.90 34.65 1.57
C ASN A 10 -36.69 34.12 2.34
N GLY A 11 -36.96 33.63 3.54
CA GLY A 11 -36.05 32.75 4.27
C GLY A 11 -36.06 31.37 3.61
N ARG A 12 -35.04 31.06 2.83
CA ARG A 12 -34.69 29.68 2.47
C ARG A 12 -33.74 29.16 3.53
N THR A 13 -34.30 28.50 4.54
CA THR A 13 -33.57 27.62 5.45
C THR A 13 -32.99 26.46 4.65
N ASN A 14 -31.68 26.51 4.41
CA ASN A 14 -30.89 25.36 3.99
C ASN A 14 -30.94 24.32 5.12
N GLN A 15 -31.80 23.32 4.97
CA GLN A 15 -31.67 22.06 5.72
C GLN A 15 -30.50 21.30 5.12
N SER A 16 -29.31 21.61 5.61
CA SER A 16 -28.12 20.78 5.50
C SER A 16 -28.38 19.50 6.29
N GLY A 17 -28.94 18.49 5.60
CA GLY A 17 -28.98 17.13 6.10
C GLY A 17 -27.55 16.60 6.25
N GLY A 18 -26.92 16.91 7.40
CA GLY A 18 -25.68 16.31 7.82
C GLY A 18 -25.87 14.82 7.89
N ARG A 19 -25.37 14.10 6.87
CA ARG A 19 -25.15 12.66 7.00
C ARG A 19 -24.21 12.50 8.20
N PRO A 20 -24.55 11.68 9.20
CA PRO A 20 -23.60 11.35 10.25
C PRO A 20 -22.40 10.75 9.52
N ASP A 21 -21.26 11.41 9.66
CA ASP A 21 -19.95 10.93 9.23
C ASP A 21 -19.68 9.71 10.11
N ALA A 22 -20.25 8.57 9.71
CA ALA A 22 -20.02 7.29 10.34
C ALA A 22 -18.52 7.05 10.18
N GLN A 23 -17.81 7.31 11.26
CA GLN A 23 -16.37 7.19 11.42
C GLN A 23 -15.98 5.78 10.97
N ARG A 24 -15.67 5.63 9.67
CA ARG A 24 -15.27 4.35 9.10
C ARG A 24 -13.91 4.05 9.68
N ASP A 25 -13.79 2.91 10.33
CA ASP A 25 -12.50 2.46 10.85
C ASP A 25 -11.43 2.53 9.73
N PRO A 26 -10.22 2.98 10.05
CA PRO A 26 -9.15 3.04 9.06
C PRO A 26 -8.88 1.63 8.52
N ILE A 27 -8.82 1.50 7.20
CA ILE A 27 -8.46 0.25 6.53
C ILE A 27 -7.00 -0.08 6.87
N LYS A 28 -6.79 -1.20 7.56
CA LYS A 28 -5.48 -1.69 8.03
C LYS A 28 -5.09 -2.99 7.34
N LEU A 29 -3.82 -3.37 7.42
CA LEU A 29 -3.32 -4.69 7.02
C LEU A 29 -4.13 -5.84 7.66
N PRO A 30 -4.12 -7.05 7.07
CA PRO A 30 -4.70 -8.25 7.70
C PRO A 30 -4.21 -8.44 9.13
N GLU A 31 -5.06 -9.00 9.98
CA GLU A 31 -4.67 -9.29 11.36
C GLU A 31 -3.51 -10.28 11.39
N GLY A 32 -2.50 -10.02 12.22
CA GLY A 32 -1.31 -10.87 12.32
C GLY A 32 -0.39 -10.83 11.10
N TYR A 33 -0.60 -9.91 10.14
CA TYR A 33 0.20 -9.80 8.93
C TYR A 33 1.72 -9.76 9.23
N LEU A 34 2.44 -10.77 8.73
CA LEU A 34 3.86 -10.98 8.96
C LEU A 34 4.30 -10.96 10.43
N LYS A 35 3.44 -11.33 11.39
CA LYS A 35 3.81 -11.45 12.80
C LYS A 35 4.95 -12.47 13.01
N GLU A 36 4.88 -13.58 12.29
CA GLU A 36 5.86 -14.68 12.34
C GLU A 36 6.92 -14.58 11.23
N GLY A 37 6.88 -13.52 10.41
CA GLY A 37 7.75 -13.36 9.25
C GLY A 37 7.31 -14.16 8.02
N TYR A 38 8.25 -14.36 7.09
CA TYR A 38 8.00 -15.00 5.79
C TYR A 38 8.09 -16.53 5.80
N PHE A 39 8.79 -17.09 6.78
CA PHE A 39 9.14 -18.50 6.80
C PHE A 39 8.43 -19.22 7.94
N ASP A 40 8.04 -20.46 7.70
CA ASP A 40 7.51 -21.35 8.73
C ASP A 40 8.64 -21.97 9.58
N SER A 41 8.27 -22.90 10.47
CA SER A 41 9.20 -23.62 11.33
C SER A 41 10.20 -24.50 10.56
N GLU A 42 9.89 -24.86 9.31
CA GLU A 42 10.77 -25.64 8.43
C GLU A 42 11.68 -24.75 7.58
N GLY A 43 11.51 -23.42 7.69
CA GLY A 43 12.25 -22.45 6.91
C GLY A 43 11.75 -22.31 5.46
N LEU A 44 10.55 -22.81 5.16
CA LEU A 44 9.90 -22.66 3.86
C LEU A 44 9.02 -21.41 3.81
N PRO A 45 8.87 -20.76 2.63
CA PRO A 45 7.97 -19.62 2.50
C PRO A 45 6.53 -20.02 2.85
N ARG A 46 5.90 -19.26 3.73
CA ARG A 46 4.53 -19.47 4.19
C ARG A 46 3.54 -19.29 3.05
N ARG A 47 2.78 -20.34 2.70
CA ARG A 47 1.82 -20.36 1.58
C ARG A 47 0.81 -19.22 1.70
N GLU A 48 0.33 -18.95 2.91
CA GLU A 48 -0.72 -17.98 3.17
C GLU A 48 -0.36 -16.55 2.79
N LEU A 49 0.93 -16.25 2.69
CA LEU A 49 1.42 -14.96 2.21
C LEU A 49 1.15 -14.79 0.72
N TYR A 50 1.24 -15.86 -0.07
CA TYR A 50 1.10 -15.79 -1.52
C TYR A 50 -0.35 -15.85 -2.00
N VAL A 51 -1.26 -16.32 -1.16
CA VAL A 51 -2.66 -16.55 -1.52
C VAL A 51 -3.56 -15.66 -0.68
N GLU A 52 -3.91 -16.08 0.53
CA GLU A 52 -4.94 -15.44 1.35
C GLU A 52 -4.57 -14.00 1.73
N MET A 53 -3.35 -13.79 2.25
CA MET A 53 -2.89 -12.46 2.66
C MET A 53 -2.65 -11.55 1.47
N ALA A 54 -2.16 -12.08 0.34
CA ALA A 54 -1.96 -11.30 -0.87
C ALA A 54 -3.29 -10.80 -1.44
N GLU A 55 -4.30 -11.68 -1.51
CA GLU A 55 -5.64 -11.34 -1.96
C GLU A 55 -6.30 -10.31 -1.04
N GLU A 56 -6.21 -10.50 0.28
CA GLU A 56 -6.80 -9.58 1.24
C GLU A 56 -6.15 -8.19 1.18
N VAL A 57 -4.81 -8.12 1.10
CA VAL A 57 -4.09 -6.85 0.92
C VAL A 57 -4.49 -6.18 -0.38
N ALA A 58 -4.54 -6.93 -1.50
CA ALA A 58 -4.96 -6.41 -2.80
C ALA A 58 -6.38 -5.82 -2.75
N LYS A 59 -7.33 -6.52 -2.15
CA LYS A 59 -8.70 -6.05 -1.97
C LYS A 59 -8.74 -4.74 -1.17
N LYS A 60 -8.03 -4.68 -0.05
CA LYS A 60 -7.97 -3.48 0.81
C LYS A 60 -7.34 -2.28 0.11
N LEU A 61 -6.29 -2.49 -0.67
CA LEU A 61 -5.70 -1.46 -1.53
C LEU A 61 -6.71 -0.95 -2.58
N GLY A 62 -7.53 -1.85 -3.14
CA GLY A 62 -8.60 -1.48 -4.06
C GLY A 62 -9.67 -0.61 -3.41
N LEU A 63 -10.07 -0.96 -2.17
CA LEU A 63 -11.08 -0.22 -1.39
C LEU A 63 -10.66 1.21 -1.05
N VAL A 64 -9.37 1.44 -0.77
CA VAL A 64 -8.83 2.78 -0.53
C VAL A 64 -8.53 3.56 -1.81
N GLY A 65 -8.77 2.95 -2.98
CA GLY A 65 -8.61 3.60 -4.27
C GLY A 65 -7.17 3.79 -4.71
N ASP A 66 -6.25 2.90 -4.29
CA ASP A 66 -4.93 2.82 -4.91
C ASP A 66 -5.04 2.44 -6.40
N THR A 67 -3.93 2.55 -7.12
CA THR A 67 -3.88 2.31 -8.56
C THR A 67 -2.79 1.30 -8.93
N SER A 68 -3.02 0.55 -10.00
CA SER A 68 -2.03 -0.38 -10.55
C SER A 68 -0.71 0.31 -10.86
N SER A 69 -0.75 1.56 -11.35
CA SER A 69 0.44 2.37 -11.63
C SER A 69 1.24 2.68 -10.37
N ARG A 70 0.57 2.99 -9.26
CA ARG A 70 1.24 3.24 -7.97
C ARG A 70 1.87 1.96 -7.43
N LEU A 71 1.17 0.83 -7.46
CA LEU A 71 1.75 -0.45 -7.05
C LEU A 71 2.94 -0.84 -7.91
N ARG A 72 2.82 -0.66 -9.24
CA ARG A 72 3.92 -0.91 -10.19
C ARG A 72 5.14 -0.02 -9.92
N LYS A 73 4.95 1.25 -9.54
CA LYS A 73 6.06 2.14 -9.14
C LYS A 73 6.87 1.50 -8.00
N TYR A 74 6.22 1.06 -6.92
CA TYR A 74 6.93 0.43 -5.80
C TYR A 74 7.55 -0.92 -6.17
N TYR A 75 6.84 -1.75 -6.93
CA TYR A 75 7.38 -3.02 -7.40
C TYR A 75 8.61 -2.84 -8.30
N ASN A 76 8.59 -1.84 -9.19
CA ASN A 76 9.73 -1.53 -10.05
C ASN A 76 10.94 -1.08 -9.23
N GLU A 77 10.76 -0.25 -8.19
CA GLU A 77 11.86 0.14 -7.30
C GLU A 77 12.48 -1.08 -6.60
N ILE A 78 11.65 -2.01 -6.12
CA ILE A 78 12.12 -3.29 -5.57
C ILE A 78 12.89 -4.04 -6.66
N ARG A 79 12.30 -4.28 -7.83
CA ARG A 79 12.96 -4.98 -8.93
C ARG A 79 14.30 -4.35 -9.34
N THR A 80 14.42 -3.02 -9.36
CA THR A 80 15.68 -2.35 -9.64
C THR A 80 16.77 -2.66 -8.60
N ILE A 81 16.42 -2.82 -7.32
CA ILE A 81 17.37 -3.29 -6.31
C ILE A 81 17.86 -4.69 -6.65
N TRP A 82 16.96 -5.58 -7.07
CA TRP A 82 17.33 -6.93 -7.51
C TRP A 82 18.26 -6.91 -8.72
N GLU A 83 17.98 -6.08 -9.72
CA GLU A 83 18.80 -5.92 -10.92
C GLU A 83 20.22 -5.44 -10.57
N VAL A 84 20.35 -4.49 -9.63
CA VAL A 84 21.65 -4.03 -9.14
C VAL A 84 22.40 -5.12 -8.38
N VAL A 85 21.70 -5.89 -7.53
CA VAL A 85 22.30 -7.03 -6.80
C VAL A 85 22.73 -8.15 -7.75
N ASN A 86 22.10 -8.26 -8.92
CA ASN A 86 22.38 -9.29 -9.92
C ASN A 86 23.31 -8.84 -11.07
N ALA A 87 23.77 -7.57 -11.07
CA ALA A 87 24.50 -6.99 -12.19
C ALA A 87 25.79 -7.76 -12.54
N ASP A 88 26.50 -8.27 -11.53
CA ASP A 88 27.78 -8.98 -11.69
C ASP A 88 27.61 -10.51 -11.85
N LYS A 89 26.42 -10.99 -12.21
CA LYS A 89 26.05 -12.42 -12.34
C LYS A 89 26.28 -13.27 -11.09
N SER A 90 26.62 -12.65 -9.95
CA SER A 90 26.84 -13.29 -8.66
C SER A 90 25.85 -12.73 -7.64
N VAL A 91 24.63 -13.24 -7.68
CA VAL A 91 23.65 -12.94 -6.64
C VAL A 91 24.19 -13.47 -5.31
N SER A 92 24.59 -12.56 -4.43
CA SER A 92 25.22 -12.89 -3.15
C SER A 92 24.67 -12.03 -2.03
N GLU A 93 24.76 -12.57 -0.81
CA GLU A 93 24.37 -11.84 0.40
C GLU A 93 25.19 -10.56 0.58
N LYS A 94 26.47 -10.60 0.19
CA LYS A 94 27.37 -9.44 0.20
C LYS A 94 26.86 -8.33 -0.72
N ALA A 95 26.50 -8.67 -1.97
CA ALA A 95 25.98 -7.70 -2.93
C ALA A 95 24.64 -7.10 -2.45
N PHE A 96 23.78 -7.92 -1.86
CA PHE A 96 22.54 -7.48 -1.23
C PHE A 96 22.80 -6.50 -0.09
N HIS A 97 23.67 -6.84 0.87
CA HIS A 97 23.99 -5.97 2.00
C HIS A 97 24.58 -4.62 1.57
N SER A 98 25.42 -4.56 0.53
CA SER A 98 25.92 -3.30 -0.02
C SER A 98 24.80 -2.42 -0.60
N ASN A 99 23.71 -3.02 -1.06
CA ASN A 99 22.59 -2.33 -1.72
C ASN A 99 21.33 -2.19 -0.85
N ARG A 100 21.27 -2.80 0.34
CA ARG A 100 20.07 -2.79 1.20
C ARG A 100 19.61 -1.40 1.61
N HIS A 101 20.52 -0.42 1.60
CA HIS A 101 20.18 0.99 1.87
C HIS A 101 19.10 1.54 0.93
N ARG A 102 18.93 0.95 -0.26
CA ARG A 102 17.86 1.27 -1.21
C ARG A 102 16.46 0.88 -0.68
N LEU A 103 16.36 -0.15 0.15
CA LEU A 103 15.10 -0.49 0.86
C LEU A 103 14.70 0.62 1.83
N TYR A 104 15.68 1.29 2.47
CA TYR A 104 15.39 2.41 3.37
C TYR A 104 14.82 3.61 2.60
N LYS A 105 15.33 3.85 1.38
CA LYS A 105 14.77 4.85 0.47
C LYS A 105 13.33 4.50 0.07
N LEU A 106 13.05 3.23 -0.23
CA LEU A 106 11.70 2.76 -0.54
C LEU A 106 10.71 3.07 0.60
N ARG A 107 11.11 2.79 1.85
CA ARG A 107 10.34 3.08 3.06
C ARG A 107 10.09 4.59 3.22
N ALA A 108 11.12 5.42 3.03
CA ALA A 108 10.98 6.87 3.08
C ALA A 108 10.01 7.41 2.01
N THR A 109 10.11 6.90 0.77
CA THR A 109 9.18 7.23 -0.32
C THR A 109 7.74 6.84 0.03
N ALA A 110 7.53 5.67 0.62
CA ALA A 110 6.19 5.24 1.06
C ALA A 110 5.62 6.14 2.16
N SER A 111 6.45 6.53 3.14
CA SER A 111 6.05 7.46 4.20
C SER A 111 5.67 8.83 3.63
N TYR A 112 6.51 9.40 2.75
CA TYR A 112 6.22 10.66 2.08
C TYR A 112 4.91 10.59 1.27
N ASP A 113 4.74 9.56 0.44
CA ASP A 113 3.54 9.37 -0.38
C ASP A 113 2.27 9.14 0.47
N SER A 114 2.40 8.73 1.74
CA SER A 114 1.28 8.55 2.67
C SER A 114 0.86 9.83 3.42
N ASN A 115 1.75 10.82 3.51
CA ASN A 115 1.50 12.07 4.24
C ASN A 115 0.98 13.22 3.36
N ARG A 116 0.81 13.01 2.05
CA ARG A 116 0.30 14.04 1.13
C ARG A 116 -1.21 14.23 1.31
N GLU A 117 -1.62 15.47 1.61
CA GLU A 117 -3.02 15.86 1.91
C GLU A 117 -4.03 15.59 0.78
N ASP A 118 -3.57 15.54 -0.47
CA ASP A 118 -4.42 15.45 -1.66
C ASP A 118 -4.49 14.04 -2.27
N ALA A 119 -3.87 13.06 -1.62
CA ALA A 119 -4.01 11.68 -2.03
C ALA A 119 -5.00 11.00 -1.10
N ARG A 120 -5.78 10.09 -1.67
CA ARG A 120 -6.27 8.89 -0.99
C ARG A 120 -5.06 8.09 -0.52
N SER A 121 -4.34 8.65 0.44
CA SER A 121 -3.06 8.19 0.92
C SER A 121 -3.35 6.93 1.70
N SER A 122 -3.19 5.83 0.99
CA SER A 122 -3.34 4.49 1.50
C SER A 122 -2.30 4.27 2.58
N ARG A 123 -2.65 4.62 3.82
CA ARG A 123 -1.85 4.33 5.01
C ARG A 123 -1.49 2.85 5.04
N ILE A 124 -2.42 2.00 4.58
CA ILE A 124 -2.19 0.57 4.38
C ILE A 124 -1.04 0.25 3.39
N LEU A 125 -0.88 0.99 2.29
CA LEU A 125 0.27 0.78 1.38
C LEU A 125 1.59 1.16 2.05
N TYR A 126 1.62 2.23 2.84
CA TYR A 126 2.79 2.56 3.64
C TYR A 126 3.09 1.47 4.67
N ASP A 127 2.09 1.08 5.46
CA ASP A 127 2.25 0.05 6.50
C ASP A 127 2.71 -1.28 5.87
N PHE A 128 2.18 -1.63 4.68
CA PHE A 128 2.63 -2.78 3.88
C PHE A 128 4.12 -2.66 3.54
N VAL A 129 4.54 -1.58 2.88
CA VAL A 129 5.94 -1.41 2.47
C VAL A 129 6.86 -1.38 3.69
N ASP A 130 6.50 -0.64 4.73
CA ASP A 130 7.26 -0.53 5.98
C ASP A 130 7.50 -1.90 6.61
N ARG A 131 6.42 -2.67 6.80
CA ARG A 131 6.50 -4.00 7.43
C ARG A 131 7.34 -4.98 6.61
N ASN A 132 7.15 -4.99 5.30
CA ASN A 132 7.90 -5.90 4.43
C ASN A 132 9.37 -5.51 4.35
N VAL A 133 9.71 -4.22 4.32
CA VAL A 133 11.11 -3.74 4.33
C VAL A 133 11.83 -4.15 5.61
N GLN A 134 11.22 -3.99 6.79
CA GLN A 134 11.79 -4.42 8.08
C GLN A 134 12.18 -5.91 8.10
N ILE A 135 11.49 -6.75 7.34
CA ILE A 135 11.77 -8.18 7.28
C ILE A 135 12.74 -8.49 6.13
N ALA A 136 12.55 -7.85 4.97
CA ALA A 136 13.39 -8.03 3.78
C ALA A 136 14.85 -7.61 4.02
N GLU A 137 15.11 -6.60 4.84
CA GLU A 137 16.49 -6.13 5.12
C GLU A 137 17.37 -7.15 5.86
N LYS A 138 16.76 -8.20 6.44
CA LYS A 138 17.46 -9.23 7.22
C LYS A 138 18.35 -10.11 6.35
N SER A 139 17.86 -10.50 5.17
CA SER A 139 18.68 -11.26 4.21
C SER A 139 18.08 -11.27 2.80
N LEU A 140 18.90 -11.63 1.81
CA LEU A 140 18.50 -11.83 0.42
C LEU A 140 17.34 -12.82 0.28
N LYS A 141 17.31 -13.85 1.14
CA LYS A 141 16.22 -14.83 1.16
C LYS A 141 14.88 -14.16 1.51
N HIS A 142 14.86 -13.32 2.54
CA HIS A 142 13.64 -12.56 2.93
C HIS A 142 13.25 -11.56 1.84
N TYR A 143 14.24 -10.91 1.23
CA TYR A 143 14.01 -9.97 0.13
C TYR A 143 13.37 -10.63 -1.10
N LYS A 144 13.83 -11.84 -1.48
CA LYS A 144 13.22 -12.60 -2.58
C LYS A 144 11.74 -12.90 -2.30
N VAL A 145 11.44 -13.40 -1.10
CA VAL A 145 10.05 -13.70 -0.71
C VAL A 145 9.19 -12.44 -0.70
N PHE A 146 9.71 -11.29 -0.26
CA PHE A 146 9.01 -10.02 -0.37
C PHE A 146 8.64 -9.69 -1.83
N MET A 147 9.59 -9.82 -2.76
CA MET A 147 9.36 -9.54 -4.18
C MET A 147 8.25 -10.43 -4.76
N ASP A 148 8.32 -11.73 -4.48
CA ASP A 148 7.32 -12.69 -4.95
C ASP A 148 5.94 -12.43 -4.32
N HIS A 149 5.90 -12.12 -3.02
CA HIS A 149 4.66 -11.76 -2.32
C HIS A 149 4.01 -10.50 -2.91
N PHE A 150 4.81 -9.45 -3.19
CA PHE A 150 4.31 -8.23 -3.84
C PHE A 150 3.75 -8.56 -5.23
N MET A 151 4.44 -9.41 -6.01
CA MET A 151 3.95 -9.84 -7.31
C MET A 151 2.58 -10.53 -7.23
N CYS A 152 2.34 -11.38 -6.23
CA CYS A 152 1.02 -11.97 -5.97
C CYS A 152 -0.05 -10.92 -5.68
N ILE A 153 0.27 -9.92 -4.84
CA ILE A 153 -0.66 -8.80 -4.54
C ILE A 153 -1.01 -8.05 -5.83
N MET A 154 -0.04 -7.77 -6.70
CA MET A 154 -0.32 -7.12 -7.98
C MET A 154 -1.22 -7.97 -8.89
N GLY A 155 -1.04 -9.29 -8.87
CA GLY A 155 -1.90 -10.25 -9.55
C GLY A 155 -3.36 -10.12 -9.10
N TYR A 156 -3.62 -10.32 -7.81
CA TYR A 156 -4.97 -10.21 -7.24
C TYR A 156 -5.56 -8.80 -7.34
N PHE A 157 -4.73 -7.76 -7.29
CA PHE A 157 -5.20 -6.38 -7.42
C PHE A 157 -5.80 -6.11 -8.79
N LYS A 158 -5.24 -6.73 -9.84
CA LYS A 158 -5.77 -6.67 -11.20
C LYS A 158 -7.13 -7.36 -11.30
N GLU A 159 -7.28 -8.53 -10.68
CA GLU A 159 -8.53 -9.31 -10.67
C GLU A 159 -9.65 -8.59 -9.92
N ASN A 160 -9.33 -7.94 -8.80
CA ASN A 160 -10.28 -7.23 -7.93
C ASN A 160 -10.74 -5.85 -8.45
N GLY A 161 -10.59 -5.56 -9.75
CA GLY A 161 -11.12 -4.35 -10.37
C GLY A 161 -10.28 -3.08 -10.16
N GLY A 162 -9.00 -3.23 -9.85
CA GLY A 162 -8.05 -2.10 -9.88
C GLY A 162 -8.12 -1.41 -11.23
N LYS A 163 -8.45 -0.10 -11.26
CA LYS A 163 -8.57 0.68 -12.50
C LYS A 163 -7.26 0.60 -13.29
N SER A 164 -7.22 -0.22 -14.33
CA SER A 164 -6.02 -0.48 -15.11
C SER A 164 -6.23 0.02 -16.54
N LYS A 165 -5.51 1.08 -16.92
CA LYS A 165 -5.14 1.32 -18.31
C LYS A 165 -3.72 0.81 -18.46
N TRP A 166 -3.53 -0.19 -19.31
CA TRP A 166 -2.23 -0.76 -19.64
C TRP A 166 -1.67 -0.04 -20.87
#